data_AF-A0A2J6TL44-F1
#
_entry.id   AF-A0A2J6TL44-F1
#
_cell.length_a   1.000
_cell.length_b   1.000
_cell.length_c   1.000
_cell.angle_alpha   90.00
_cell.angle_beta   90.00
_cell.angle_gamma   90.00
#
_symmetry.space_group_name_H-M   'P 1'
#
loop_
_entity.id
_entity.type
_entity.pdbx_description
1 polymer ?
#
loop_
_entity_poly.entity_id
_entity_poly.type
_entity_poly.pdbx_seq_one_letter_code
_entity_poly.pdbx_strand_id
1 'polypeptide(L)'
;MATSKDVKYSNGKPSSDGRAKFPWEYAVPDTPFWNDLPFTVARNFLCNYTDSEISSLPIDPESSLPKEKKLRILEELLIDRLMAKDAAAAPKTFYDEDYVMWDRLWLGRFDIQRELGRPEAEKTMRMLCERRRDRGNLSHFHTLAGMLLAKGSYEEAEKMELDVKGWLESKLGKDCPQAFGAWRIMVQAVWKQGAGRRKDAERLMCEMSEVIEGMRGGTYEMYQGDERGYFESMKESLEKWDKEGMGK
;
A
#
# COMPACT_ATOMS: atom_id res chain seq x y z
N MET A 1 -13.88 -5.69 -29.51
CA MET A 1 -13.10 -6.57 -28.62
C MET A 1 -11.62 -6.35 -28.91
N ALA A 2 -10.99 -5.44 -28.16
CA ALA A 2 -9.55 -5.31 -28.13
C ALA A 2 -9.14 -5.67 -26.70
N THR A 3 -8.71 -6.91 -26.49
CA THR A 3 -7.94 -7.24 -25.30
C THR A 3 -6.61 -6.52 -25.47
N SER A 4 -6.43 -5.37 -24.81
CA SER A 4 -5.09 -4.80 -24.66
C SER A 4 -4.24 -5.90 -24.02
N LYS A 5 -3.32 -6.48 -24.79
CA LYS A 5 -2.38 -7.50 -24.31
C LYS A 5 -1.24 -6.88 -23.49
N ASP A 6 -1.23 -5.55 -23.42
CA ASP A 6 -0.20 -4.80 -22.73
C ASP A 6 -0.63 -4.57 -21.28
N VAL A 7 0.26 -4.95 -20.36
CA VAL A 7 0.08 -4.82 -18.92
C VAL A 7 1.30 -4.15 -18.33
N LYS A 8 1.12 -3.50 -17.20
CA LYS A 8 2.16 -2.87 -16.41
C LYS A 8 2.15 -3.37 -14.96
N TYR A 9 3.30 -3.30 -14.32
CA TYR A 9 3.53 -3.75 -12.95
C TYR A 9 3.80 -2.55 -12.02
N SER A 10 4.23 -2.80 -10.77
CA SER A 10 4.45 -1.76 -9.75
C SER A 10 5.38 -0.61 -10.17
N ASN A 11 6.30 -0.87 -11.10
CA ASN A 11 7.24 0.12 -11.66
C ASN A 11 6.67 0.91 -12.86
N GLY A 12 5.42 0.68 -13.23
CA GLY A 12 4.77 1.30 -14.39
C GLY A 12 5.23 0.77 -15.75
N LYS A 13 6.00 -0.32 -15.79
CA LYS A 13 6.54 -0.92 -17.02
C LYS A 13 5.96 -2.32 -17.26
N PRO A 14 5.98 -2.82 -18.51
CA PRO A 14 5.74 -4.24 -18.79
C PRO A 14 6.72 -5.15 -18.06
N SER A 15 6.34 -6.40 -17.76
CA SER A 15 7.25 -7.32 -17.08
C SER A 15 8.36 -7.78 -18.04
N SER A 16 9.53 -7.18 -17.88
CA SER A 16 10.79 -7.60 -18.49
C SER A 16 11.92 -7.78 -17.47
N ASP A 17 11.71 -7.39 -16.21
CA ASP A 17 12.72 -7.34 -15.14
C ASP A 17 12.58 -8.42 -14.05
N GLY A 18 11.63 -9.35 -14.22
CA GLY A 18 11.42 -10.47 -13.30
C GLY A 18 10.55 -10.18 -12.07
N ARG A 19 10.07 -8.93 -11.87
CA ARG A 19 9.22 -8.60 -10.72
C ARG A 19 7.91 -9.39 -10.68
N ALA A 20 7.36 -9.76 -11.84
CA ALA A 20 6.14 -10.56 -11.94
C ALA A 20 6.17 -11.90 -11.18
N LYS A 21 7.36 -12.35 -10.74
CA LYS A 21 7.53 -13.55 -9.90
C LYS A 21 7.15 -13.34 -8.44
N PHE A 22 7.03 -12.09 -7.98
CA PHE A 22 6.69 -11.80 -6.58
C PHE A 22 5.18 -11.82 -6.34
N PRO A 23 4.72 -12.36 -5.19
CA PRO A 23 3.29 -12.54 -4.91
C PRO A 23 2.52 -11.23 -4.69
N TRP A 24 3.22 -10.11 -4.51
CA TRP A 24 2.60 -8.78 -4.40
C TRP A 24 2.47 -8.04 -5.72
N GLU A 25 3.06 -8.54 -6.81
CA GLU A 25 2.86 -8.00 -8.14
C GLU A 25 1.50 -8.41 -8.72
N TYR A 26 0.97 -7.59 -9.62
CA TYR A 26 -0.28 -7.85 -10.33
C TYR A 26 -0.22 -7.21 -11.70
N ALA A 27 -0.72 -7.91 -12.72
CA ALA A 27 -0.78 -7.38 -14.08
C ALA A 27 -1.94 -6.38 -14.21
N VAL A 28 -1.63 -5.09 -14.19
CA VAL A 28 -2.62 -4.02 -14.41
C VAL A 28 -2.69 -3.72 -15.91
N PRO A 29 -3.88 -3.63 -16.53
CA PRO A 29 -3.98 -3.26 -17.95
C PRO A 29 -3.29 -1.92 -18.24
N ASP A 30 -2.47 -1.88 -19.29
CA ASP A 30 -1.85 -0.65 -19.77
C ASP A 30 -2.80 0.03 -20.75
N THR A 31 -3.77 0.76 -20.21
CA THR A 31 -4.77 1.49 -21.00
C THR A 31 -4.99 2.89 -20.44
N PRO A 32 -5.50 3.85 -21.25
CA PRO A 32 -5.79 5.21 -20.80
C PRO A 32 -6.63 5.28 -19.52
N PHE A 33 -7.54 4.33 -19.31
CA PHE A 33 -8.33 4.27 -18.08
C PHE A 33 -7.47 4.04 -16.82
N TRP A 34 -6.50 3.14 -16.87
CA TRP A 34 -5.68 2.74 -15.71
C TRP A 34 -4.36 3.53 -15.58
N ASN A 35 -4.00 4.35 -16.57
CA ASN A 35 -2.67 4.96 -16.67
C ASN A 35 -2.36 6.09 -15.70
N ASP A 36 -3.38 6.81 -15.24
CA ASP A 36 -3.28 7.87 -14.24
C ASP A 36 -3.67 7.42 -12.81
N LEU A 37 -4.03 6.13 -12.63
CA LEU A 37 -4.34 5.56 -11.33
C LEU A 37 -3.08 4.98 -10.66
N PRO A 38 -2.93 5.13 -9.34
CA PRO A 38 -1.88 4.43 -8.61
C PRO A 38 -1.99 2.91 -8.79
N PHE A 39 -0.85 2.24 -8.92
CA PHE A 39 -0.77 0.79 -9.08
C PHE A 39 -1.58 0.03 -8.02
N THR A 40 -1.47 0.44 -6.74
CA THR A 40 -2.16 -0.19 -5.62
C THR A 40 -3.67 -0.12 -5.73
N VAL A 41 -4.22 1.02 -6.19
CA VAL A 41 -5.66 1.20 -6.42
C VAL A 41 -6.14 0.25 -7.52
N ALA A 42 -5.44 0.22 -8.65
CA ALA A 42 -5.80 -0.64 -9.78
C ALA A 42 -5.72 -2.11 -9.39
N ARG A 43 -4.61 -2.54 -8.78
CA ARG A 43 -4.41 -3.91 -8.28
C ARG A 43 -5.50 -4.31 -7.29
N ASN A 44 -5.72 -3.51 -6.25
CA ASN A 44 -6.65 -3.86 -5.19
C ASN A 44 -8.11 -3.81 -5.66
N PHE A 45 -8.44 -3.03 -6.70
CA PHE A 45 -9.72 -3.16 -7.37
C PHE A 45 -9.82 -4.47 -8.17
N LEU A 46 -8.87 -4.73 -9.08
CA LEU A 46 -8.92 -5.84 -10.03
C LEU A 46 -8.85 -7.22 -9.34
N CYS A 47 -8.11 -7.37 -8.24
CA CYS A 47 -8.04 -8.60 -7.45
C CYS A 47 -9.39 -9.06 -6.86
N ASN A 48 -10.45 -8.23 -6.93
CA ASN A 48 -11.80 -8.62 -6.51
C ASN A 48 -12.61 -9.33 -7.59
N TYR A 49 -12.08 -9.45 -8.80
CA TYR A 49 -12.76 -9.98 -9.98
C TYR A 49 -11.91 -11.07 -10.65
N THR A 50 -12.58 -12.03 -11.27
CA THR A 50 -11.95 -12.97 -12.20
C THR A 50 -11.69 -12.32 -13.55
N ASP A 51 -10.80 -12.89 -14.38
CA ASP A 51 -10.51 -12.35 -15.73
C ASP A 51 -11.77 -12.22 -16.61
N SER A 52 -12.70 -13.17 -16.47
CA SER A 52 -13.99 -13.12 -17.15
C SER A 52 -14.88 -11.99 -16.65
N GLU A 53 -14.91 -11.75 -15.34
CA GLU A 53 -15.66 -10.62 -14.76
C GLU A 53 -15.03 -9.29 -15.19
N ILE A 54 -13.70 -9.16 -15.15
CA ILE A 54 -12.97 -7.95 -15.58
C ILE A 54 -13.34 -7.58 -17.01
N SER A 55 -13.38 -8.57 -17.91
CA SER A 55 -13.76 -8.38 -19.32
C SER A 55 -15.22 -7.93 -19.51
N SER A 56 -16.07 -8.12 -18.50
CA SER A 56 -17.49 -7.75 -18.52
C SER A 56 -17.80 -6.48 -17.72
N LEU A 57 -16.82 -5.88 -17.05
CA LEU A 57 -17.02 -4.64 -16.30
C LEU A 57 -17.44 -3.52 -17.25
N PRO A 58 -18.32 -2.60 -16.81
CA PRO A 58 -18.74 -1.44 -17.60
C PRO A 58 -17.66 -0.34 -17.58
N ILE A 59 -16.41 -0.71 -17.90
CA ILE A 59 -15.25 0.17 -17.95
C ILE A 59 -14.80 0.22 -19.40
N ASP A 60 -14.83 1.41 -20.01
CA ASP A 60 -14.22 1.65 -21.31
C ASP A 60 -12.69 1.78 -21.13
N PRO A 61 -11.88 0.83 -21.64
CA PRO A 61 -10.43 0.84 -21.44
C PRO A 61 -9.75 2.08 -22.05
N GLU A 62 -10.33 2.66 -23.10
CA GLU A 62 -9.80 3.84 -23.80
C GLU A 62 -10.29 5.17 -23.21
N SER A 63 -11.09 5.10 -22.14
CA SER A 63 -11.66 6.28 -21.51
C SER A 63 -10.60 7.20 -20.91
N SER A 64 -10.63 8.46 -21.32
CA SER A 64 -9.79 9.56 -20.84
C SER A 64 -10.44 10.38 -19.74
N LEU A 65 -11.40 9.81 -19.01
CA LEU A 65 -12.06 10.49 -17.89
C LEU A 65 -11.03 11.00 -16.86
N PRO A 66 -11.31 12.13 -16.17
CA PRO A 66 -10.49 12.57 -15.06
C PRO A 66 -10.35 11.48 -13.97
N LYS A 67 -9.15 11.38 -13.36
CA LYS A 67 -8.84 10.44 -12.26
C LYS A 67 -9.97 10.32 -11.23
N GLU A 68 -10.52 11.44 -10.77
CA GLU A 68 -11.61 11.46 -9.78
C GLU A 68 -12.88 10.75 -10.25
N LYS A 69 -13.26 10.89 -11.53
CA LYS A 69 -14.43 10.21 -12.10
C LYS A 69 -14.17 8.71 -12.24
N LYS A 70 -12.97 8.32 -12.68
CA LYS A 70 -12.55 6.91 -12.74
C LYS A 70 -12.64 6.26 -11.36
N LEU A 71 -12.11 6.92 -10.33
CA LEU A 71 -12.18 6.46 -8.94
C LEU A 71 -13.62 6.29 -8.45
N ARG A 72 -14.55 7.20 -8.77
CA ARG A 72 -15.98 7.05 -8.42
C ARG A 72 -16.62 5.84 -9.07
N ILE A 73 -16.36 5.60 -10.36
CA ILE A 73 -16.86 4.41 -11.08
C ILE A 73 -16.35 3.13 -10.39
N LEU A 74 -15.06 3.08 -10.07
CA LEU A 74 -14.48 1.93 -9.37
C LEU A 74 -15.09 1.74 -7.97
N GLU A 75 -15.36 2.83 -7.24
CA GLU A 75 -15.98 2.76 -5.92
C GLU A 75 -17.40 2.19 -5.98
N GLU A 76 -18.22 2.66 -6.92
CA GLU A 76 -19.59 2.20 -7.14
C GLU A 76 -19.61 0.69 -7.45
N LEU A 77 -18.72 0.22 -8.34
CA LEU A 77 -18.60 -1.21 -8.65
C LEU A 77 -18.23 -2.06 -7.43
N LEU A 78 -17.34 -1.58 -6.55
CA LEU A 78 -17.01 -2.28 -5.30
C LEU A 78 -18.15 -2.26 -4.30
N ILE A 79 -18.92 -1.17 -4.20
CA ILE A 79 -20.09 -1.05 -3.32
C ILE A 79 -21.18 -2.03 -3.77
N ASP A 80 -21.52 -2.04 -5.06
CA ASP A 80 -22.52 -2.96 -5.62
C ASP A 80 -22.12 -4.42 -5.38
N ARG A 81 -20.83 -4.73 -5.55
CA ARG A 81 -20.30 -6.09 -5.28
C ARG A 81 -20.37 -6.46 -3.81
N LEU A 82 -20.03 -5.54 -2.90
CA LEU A 82 -20.19 -5.74 -1.46
C LEU A 82 -21.65 -6.04 -1.10
N MET A 83 -22.59 -5.22 -1.60
CA MET A 83 -24.02 -5.40 -1.35
C MET A 83 -24.54 -6.75 -1.89
N ALA A 84 -24.14 -7.14 -3.10
CA ALA A 84 -24.52 -8.42 -3.68
C ALA A 84 -23.96 -9.61 -2.87
N LYS A 85 -22.72 -9.52 -2.38
CA LYS A 85 -22.11 -10.55 -1.55
C LYS A 85 -22.75 -10.65 -0.17
N ASP A 86 -23.06 -9.52 0.47
CA ASP A 86 -23.81 -9.50 1.73
C ASP A 86 -25.21 -10.10 1.57
N ALA A 87 -25.93 -9.77 0.50
CA ALA A 87 -27.24 -10.35 0.23
C ALA A 87 -27.17 -11.87 -0.02
N ALA A 88 -26.15 -12.34 -0.74
CA ALA A 88 -25.95 -13.77 -1.02
C ALA A 88 -25.49 -14.58 0.20
N ALA A 89 -24.87 -13.94 1.20
CA ALA A 89 -24.41 -14.61 2.41
C ALA A 89 -25.52 -14.83 3.45
N ALA A 90 -26.71 -14.24 3.26
CA ALA A 90 -27.83 -14.37 4.19
C ALA A 90 -28.20 -15.86 4.41
N PRO A 91 -28.47 -16.27 5.67
CA PRO A 91 -28.65 -15.43 6.87
C PRO A 91 -27.37 -15.05 7.62
N LYS A 92 -26.19 -15.51 7.18
CA LYS A 92 -24.90 -15.08 7.74
C LYS A 92 -24.46 -13.75 7.12
N THR A 93 -23.32 -13.23 7.53
CA THR A 93 -22.71 -12.05 6.90
C THR A 93 -21.68 -12.46 5.86
N PHE A 94 -21.40 -11.60 4.88
CA PHE A 94 -20.30 -11.85 3.93
C PHE A 94 -18.96 -12.01 4.65
N TYR A 95 -18.74 -11.26 5.74
CA TYR A 95 -17.60 -11.43 6.63
C TYR A 95 -17.48 -12.86 7.19
N ASP A 96 -18.62 -13.49 7.50
CA ASP A 96 -18.64 -14.83 8.08
C ASP A 96 -18.31 -15.91 7.05
N GLU A 97 -18.95 -15.81 5.88
CA GLU A 97 -18.85 -16.76 4.77
C GLU A 97 -17.50 -16.69 4.04
N ASP A 98 -17.00 -15.49 3.72
CA ASP A 98 -15.76 -15.31 2.98
C ASP A 98 -15.01 -14.06 3.45
N TYR A 99 -14.34 -14.21 4.60
CA TYR A 99 -13.51 -13.17 5.19
C TYR A 99 -12.41 -12.67 4.23
N VAL A 100 -11.80 -13.54 3.42
CA VAL A 100 -10.68 -13.15 2.55
C VAL A 100 -11.15 -12.22 1.45
N MET A 101 -12.28 -12.53 0.81
CA MET A 101 -12.85 -11.65 -0.21
C MET A 101 -13.45 -10.38 0.43
N TRP A 102 -14.04 -10.48 1.62
CA TRP A 102 -14.52 -9.32 2.37
C TRP A 102 -13.37 -8.33 2.66
N ASP A 103 -12.24 -8.82 3.16
CA ASP A 103 -11.06 -8.02 3.48
C ASP A 103 -10.51 -7.33 2.22
N ARG A 104 -10.40 -8.05 1.10
CA ARG A 104 -9.95 -7.52 -0.20
C ARG A 104 -10.88 -6.45 -0.77
N LEU A 105 -12.20 -6.64 -0.67
CA LEU A 105 -13.18 -5.65 -1.17
C LEU A 105 -13.11 -4.35 -0.37
N TRP A 106 -13.02 -4.46 0.96
CA TRP A 106 -12.85 -3.30 1.83
C TRP A 106 -11.49 -2.62 1.65
N LEU A 107 -10.41 -3.37 1.37
CA LEU A 107 -9.11 -2.80 1.03
C LEU A 107 -9.15 -2.02 -0.29
N GLY A 108 -9.79 -2.56 -1.33
CA GLY A 108 -9.99 -1.83 -2.60
C GLY A 108 -10.79 -0.55 -2.41
N ARG A 109 -11.86 -0.60 -1.59
CA ARG A 109 -12.66 0.59 -1.27
C ARG A 109 -11.86 1.61 -0.46
N PHE A 110 -11.04 1.16 0.50
CA PHE A 110 -10.14 2.01 1.26
C PHE A 110 -9.18 2.79 0.35
N ASP A 111 -8.52 2.11 -0.61
CA ASP A 111 -7.55 2.77 -1.49
C ASP A 111 -8.21 3.88 -2.30
N ILE A 112 -9.43 3.63 -2.80
CA ILE A 112 -10.20 4.64 -3.53
C ILE A 112 -10.58 5.81 -2.63
N GLN A 113 -11.06 5.55 -1.41
CA GLN A 113 -11.35 6.60 -0.42
C GLN A 113 -10.13 7.45 -0.11
N ARG A 114 -8.96 6.82 0.07
CA ARG A 114 -7.69 7.51 0.32
C ARG A 114 -7.31 8.41 -0.85
N GLU A 115 -7.37 7.91 -2.08
CA GLU A 115 -7.05 8.70 -3.28
C GLU A 115 -8.02 9.85 -3.53
N LEU A 116 -9.27 9.70 -3.11
CA LEU A 116 -10.27 10.77 -3.16
C LEU A 116 -10.14 11.76 -1.98
N GLY A 117 -9.16 11.59 -1.09
CA GLY A 117 -8.95 12.46 0.07
C GLY A 117 -10.08 12.40 1.11
N ARG A 118 -10.83 11.29 1.16
CA ARG A 118 -12.01 11.16 2.01
C ARG A 118 -11.63 10.85 3.46
N PRO A 119 -12.25 11.51 4.47
CA PRO A 119 -11.96 11.25 5.88
C PRO A 119 -12.29 9.81 6.31
N GLU A 120 -13.24 9.15 5.64
CA GLU A 120 -13.65 7.77 5.92
C GLU A 120 -12.53 6.75 5.70
N ALA A 121 -11.51 7.07 4.89
CA ALA A 121 -10.41 6.14 4.60
C ALA A 121 -9.74 5.62 5.88
N GLU A 122 -9.50 6.48 6.86
CA GLU A 122 -8.88 6.05 8.12
C GLU A 122 -9.82 5.15 8.92
N LYS A 123 -11.12 5.49 8.96
CA LYS A 123 -12.12 4.65 9.63
C LYS A 123 -12.19 3.25 9.00
N THR A 124 -12.16 3.17 7.68
CA THR A 124 -12.12 1.91 6.95
C THR A 124 -10.86 1.11 7.30
N MET A 125 -9.69 1.75 7.33
CA MET A 125 -8.43 1.06 7.65
C MET A 125 -8.37 0.60 9.11
N ARG A 126 -8.85 1.40 10.07
CA ARG A 126 -8.98 0.99 11.48
C ARG A 126 -9.92 -0.20 11.63
N MET A 127 -11.05 -0.19 10.93
CA MET A 127 -12.00 -1.31 10.89
C MET A 127 -11.35 -2.60 10.35
N LEU A 128 -10.57 -2.51 9.27
CA LEU A 128 -9.80 -3.65 8.73
C LEU A 128 -8.77 -4.18 9.74
N CYS A 129 -8.07 -3.27 10.44
CA CYS A 129 -7.15 -3.66 11.52
C CYS A 129 -7.88 -4.40 12.64
N GLU A 130 -9.00 -3.88 13.12
CA GLU A 130 -9.74 -4.43 14.28
C GLU A 130 -10.38 -5.78 13.98
N ARG A 131 -11.02 -5.92 12.81
CA ARG A 131 -11.81 -7.09 12.39
C ARG A 131 -10.99 -8.23 11.78
N ARG A 132 -9.66 -8.09 11.74
CA ARG A 132 -8.76 -9.12 11.22
C ARG A 132 -8.98 -10.47 11.90
N ARG A 133 -9.16 -11.53 11.11
CA ARG A 133 -9.24 -12.91 11.62
C ARG A 133 -7.87 -13.46 11.98
N ASP A 134 -6.88 -13.22 11.12
CA ASP A 134 -5.49 -13.55 11.40
C ASP A 134 -4.83 -12.42 12.21
N ARG A 135 -4.64 -12.66 13.51
CA ARG A 135 -3.98 -11.68 14.40
C ARG A 135 -2.50 -11.52 14.10
N GLY A 136 -1.87 -12.49 13.43
CA GLY A 136 -0.48 -12.46 12.99
C GLY A 136 -0.29 -11.74 11.66
N ASN A 137 -1.35 -11.29 10.98
CA ASN A 137 -1.23 -10.44 9.80
C ASN A 137 -1.31 -8.96 10.18
N LEU A 138 -0.20 -8.23 9.99
CA LEU A 138 -0.07 -6.81 10.31
C LEU A 138 -0.02 -5.91 9.06
N SER A 139 -0.40 -6.41 7.87
CA SER A 139 -0.37 -5.62 6.63
C SER A 139 -1.21 -4.34 6.70
N HIS A 140 -2.36 -4.41 7.37
CA HIS A 140 -3.25 -3.26 7.54
C HIS A 140 -2.69 -2.27 8.56
N PHE A 141 -1.95 -2.74 9.57
CA PHE A 141 -1.27 -1.87 10.55
C PHE A 141 -0.18 -1.04 9.87
N HIS A 142 0.59 -1.65 8.98
CA HIS A 142 1.59 -0.95 8.16
C HIS A 142 0.95 0.20 7.37
N THR A 143 -0.18 -0.08 6.72
CA THR A 143 -0.90 0.93 5.94
C THR A 143 -1.47 2.05 6.82
N LEU A 144 -2.04 1.70 7.98
CA LEU A 144 -2.55 2.67 8.95
C LEU A 144 -1.44 3.56 9.51
N ALA A 145 -0.29 2.99 9.86
CA ALA A 145 0.84 3.75 10.38
C ALA A 145 1.35 4.79 9.37
N GLY A 146 1.42 4.44 8.09
CA GLY A 146 1.74 5.40 7.02
C GLY A 146 0.73 6.56 6.93
N MET A 147 -0.56 6.28 7.11
CA MET A 147 -1.59 7.34 7.15
C MET A 147 -1.44 8.24 8.38
N LEU A 148 -1.19 7.64 9.55
CA LEU A 148 -1.02 8.37 10.80
C LEU A 148 0.21 9.28 10.76
N LEU A 149 1.31 8.78 10.18
CA LEU A 149 2.50 9.57 9.91
C LEU A 149 2.19 10.79 9.04
N ALA A 150 1.44 10.61 7.95
CA ALA A 150 1.06 11.70 7.06
C ALA A 150 0.15 12.74 7.74
N LYS A 151 -0.63 12.32 8.75
CA LYS A 151 -1.51 13.20 9.55
C LYS A 151 -0.83 13.83 10.76
N GLY A 152 0.45 13.55 11.00
CA GLY A 152 1.17 14.09 12.16
C GLY A 152 1.02 13.29 13.45
N SER A 153 0.36 12.13 13.42
CA SER A 153 0.19 11.23 14.58
C SER A 153 1.41 10.32 14.74
N TYR A 154 2.56 10.94 15.02
CA TYR A 154 3.87 10.29 14.96
C TYR A 154 4.07 9.18 15.99
N GLU A 155 3.64 9.38 17.24
CA GLU A 155 3.78 8.38 18.31
C GLU A 155 2.96 7.12 18.03
N GLU A 156 1.74 7.27 17.52
CA GLU A 156 0.88 6.13 17.16
C GLU A 156 1.47 5.37 15.95
N ALA A 157 1.98 6.09 14.95
CA ALA A 157 2.66 5.50 13.80
C ALA A 157 3.91 4.71 14.20
N GLU A 158 4.76 5.26 15.07
CA GLU A 158 5.95 4.57 15.58
C GLU A 158 5.57 3.26 16.30
N LYS A 159 4.59 3.33 17.21
CA LYS A 159 4.16 2.16 17.99
C LYS A 159 3.64 1.04 17.09
N MET A 160 2.83 1.38 16.08
CA MET A 160 2.32 0.40 15.12
C MET A 160 3.44 -0.22 14.28
N GLU A 161 4.38 0.60 13.81
CA GLU A 161 5.46 0.09 12.95
C GLU A 161 6.48 -0.75 13.70
N LEU A 162 6.67 -0.57 15.01
CA LEU A 162 7.54 -1.43 15.78
C LEU A 162 7.13 -2.91 15.68
N ASP A 163 5.83 -3.19 15.79
CA ASP A 163 5.27 -4.53 15.65
C ASP A 163 5.34 -5.03 14.19
N VAL A 164 5.02 -4.15 13.23
CA VAL A 164 5.06 -4.46 11.79
C VAL A 164 6.47 -4.80 11.32
N LYS A 165 7.49 -4.04 11.76
CA LYS A 165 8.91 -4.29 11.45
C LYS A 165 9.31 -5.69 11.88
N GLY A 166 9.06 -6.06 13.15
CA GLY A 166 9.39 -7.40 13.65
C GLY A 166 8.66 -8.51 12.89
N TRP A 167 7.39 -8.29 12.57
CA TRP A 167 6.60 -9.21 11.75
C TRP A 167 7.19 -9.40 10.35
N LEU A 168 7.48 -8.31 9.62
CA LEU A 168 8.05 -8.37 8.27
C LEU A 168 9.44 -9.01 8.24
N GLU A 169 10.32 -8.63 9.18
CA GLU A 169 11.66 -9.19 9.30
C GLU A 169 11.62 -10.71 9.52
N SER A 170 10.68 -11.19 10.33
CA SER A 170 10.51 -12.63 10.57
C SER A 170 9.95 -13.39 9.37
N LYS A 171 9.09 -12.75 8.56
CA LYS A 171 8.39 -13.41 7.44
C LYS A 171 9.13 -13.37 6.12
N LEU A 172 9.76 -12.23 5.82
CA LEU A 172 10.34 -11.92 4.51
C LEU A 172 11.82 -11.56 4.58
N GLY A 173 12.39 -11.39 5.77
CA GLY A 173 13.75 -10.92 5.96
C GLY A 173 13.85 -9.40 6.03
N LYS A 174 14.95 -8.92 6.63
CA LYS A 174 15.19 -7.49 6.89
C LYS A 174 15.49 -6.66 5.64
N ASP A 175 15.93 -7.31 4.58
CA ASP A 175 16.32 -6.71 3.30
C ASP A 175 15.20 -6.70 2.27
N CYS A 176 13.98 -7.14 2.65
CA CYS A 176 12.83 -7.06 1.76
C CYS A 176 12.31 -5.60 1.64
N PRO A 177 11.79 -5.19 0.47
CA PRO A 177 11.25 -3.84 0.25
C PRO A 177 10.17 -3.41 1.26
N GLN A 178 9.35 -4.37 1.71
CA GLN A 178 8.31 -4.10 2.70
C GLN A 178 8.91 -3.75 4.06
N ALA A 179 9.97 -4.45 4.49
CA ALA A 179 10.68 -4.13 5.73
C ALA A 179 11.30 -2.73 5.64
N PHE A 180 11.91 -2.37 4.52
CA PHE A 180 12.38 -0.99 4.32
C PHE A 180 11.27 0.05 4.35
N GLY A 181 10.07 -0.28 3.84
CA GLY A 181 8.88 0.54 3.99
C GLY A 181 8.55 0.83 5.46
N ALA A 182 8.53 -0.21 6.31
CA ALA A 182 8.31 -0.08 7.75
C ALA A 182 9.39 0.77 8.42
N TRP A 183 10.67 0.53 8.09
CA TRP A 183 11.79 1.31 8.60
C TRP A 183 11.69 2.79 8.25
N ARG A 184 11.32 3.13 7.01
CA ARG A 184 11.11 4.52 6.60
C ARG A 184 10.01 5.21 7.39
N ILE A 185 8.90 4.52 7.68
CA ILE A 185 7.83 5.08 8.50
C ILE A 185 8.33 5.28 9.92
N MET A 186 9.05 4.31 10.50
CA MET A 186 9.66 4.45 11.84
C MET A 186 10.63 5.64 11.91
N VAL A 187 11.58 5.75 10.98
CA VAL A 187 12.56 6.86 10.96
C VAL A 187 11.83 8.20 10.94
N GLN A 188 10.86 8.38 10.04
CA GLN A 188 10.12 9.64 9.94
C GLN A 188 9.28 9.91 11.19
N ALA A 189 8.61 8.89 11.75
CA ALA A 189 7.80 9.02 12.94
C ALA A 189 8.65 9.42 14.17
N VAL A 190 9.78 8.75 14.37
CA VAL A 190 10.71 9.04 15.48
C VAL A 190 11.31 10.44 15.31
N TRP A 191 11.78 10.79 14.11
CA TRP A 191 12.38 12.09 13.84
C TRP A 191 11.41 13.24 14.09
N LYS A 192 10.16 13.09 13.64
CA LYS A 192 9.14 14.14 13.71
C LYS A 192 8.53 14.34 15.10
N GLN A 193 8.88 13.49 16.07
CA GLN A 193 8.59 13.72 17.50
C GLN A 193 9.52 14.76 18.16
N GLY A 194 10.51 15.27 17.41
CA GLY A 194 11.35 16.39 17.83
C GLY A 194 12.75 16.01 18.27
N ALA A 195 13.54 17.03 18.64
CA ALA A 195 14.98 16.92 18.85
C ALA A 195 15.40 15.86 19.89
N GLY A 196 14.56 15.59 20.89
CA GLY A 196 14.83 14.57 21.91
C GLY A 196 14.90 13.13 21.36
N ARG A 197 14.23 12.86 20.24
CA ARG A 197 14.18 11.55 19.58
C ARG A 197 15.14 11.41 18.40
N ARG A 198 15.91 12.48 18.10
CA ARG A 198 16.75 12.55 16.91
C ARG A 198 17.81 11.46 16.82
N LYS A 199 18.49 11.18 17.94
CA LYS A 199 19.50 10.12 18.02
C LYS A 199 18.93 8.72 17.74
N ASP A 200 17.66 8.48 18.06
CA ASP A 200 17.01 7.20 17.75
C ASP A 200 16.74 7.07 16.25
N ALA A 201 16.27 8.14 15.61
CA ALA A 201 16.05 8.15 14.17
C ALA A 201 17.38 8.02 13.39
N GLU A 202 18.45 8.70 13.82
CA GLU A 202 19.78 8.57 13.23
C GLU A 202 20.33 7.15 13.34
N ARG A 203 20.13 6.48 14.49
CA ARG A 203 20.51 5.08 14.67
C ARG A 203 19.76 4.17 13.69
N LEU A 204 18.44 4.33 13.56
CA LEU A 204 17.63 3.58 12.60
C LEU A 204 18.11 3.81 11.16
N MET A 205 18.49 5.04 10.82
CA MET A 205 19.04 5.37 9.50
C MET A 205 20.40 4.71 9.24
N CYS A 206 21.30 4.67 10.22
CA CYS A 206 22.56 3.95 10.11
C CYS A 206 22.34 2.47 9.83
N GLU A 207 21.50 1.81 10.65
CA GLU A 207 21.13 0.41 10.46
C GLU A 207 20.52 0.20 9.05
N MET A 208 19.67 1.12 8.58
CA MET A 208 19.01 0.99 7.27
C MET A 208 20.03 1.03 6.14
N SER A 209 20.99 1.94 6.22
CA SER A 209 22.07 2.07 5.25
C SER A 209 22.92 0.80 5.18
N GLU A 210 23.24 0.18 6.32
CA GLU A 210 24.01 -1.06 6.36
C GLU A 210 23.26 -2.21 5.68
N VAL A 211 21.95 -2.32 5.91
CA VAL A 211 21.13 -3.34 5.25
C VAL A 211 21.05 -3.09 3.75
N ILE A 212 20.85 -1.85 3.30
CA ILE A 212 20.83 -1.49 1.86
C ILE A 212 22.14 -1.89 1.18
N GLU A 213 23.30 -1.53 1.75
CA GLU A 213 24.59 -1.87 1.15
C GLU A 213 24.85 -3.38 1.14
N GLY A 214 24.30 -4.12 2.11
CA GLY A 214 24.37 -5.58 2.21
C GLY A 214 23.44 -6.38 1.29
N MET A 215 22.57 -5.74 0.50
CA MET A 215 21.59 -6.44 -0.36
C MET A 215 22.22 -7.20 -1.55
N ARG A 216 23.47 -6.92 -1.90
CA ARG A 216 24.14 -7.53 -3.06
C ARG A 216 24.25 -9.05 -2.92
N GLY A 217 23.90 -9.78 -3.98
CA GLY A 217 23.88 -11.25 -4.00
C GLY A 217 22.72 -11.88 -3.21
N GLY A 218 21.81 -11.07 -2.66
CA GLY A 218 20.63 -11.52 -1.93
C GLY A 218 19.38 -11.65 -2.79
N THR A 219 18.30 -12.17 -2.18
CA THR A 219 17.00 -12.38 -2.82
C THR A 219 16.40 -11.09 -3.41
N TYR A 220 16.66 -9.95 -2.76
CA TYR A 220 16.06 -8.66 -3.09
C TYR A 220 17.02 -7.67 -3.75
N GLU A 221 18.19 -8.11 -4.23
CA GLU A 221 19.23 -7.24 -4.81
C GLU A 221 18.68 -6.26 -5.86
N MET A 222 17.72 -6.70 -6.68
CA MET A 222 17.09 -5.88 -7.72
C MET A 222 16.36 -4.63 -7.21
N TYR A 223 16.05 -4.56 -5.91
CA TYR A 223 15.46 -3.39 -5.26
C TYR A 223 16.50 -2.45 -4.64
N GLN A 224 17.77 -2.83 -4.54
CA GLN A 224 18.80 -2.04 -3.84
C GLN A 224 18.87 -0.58 -4.33
N GLY A 225 18.82 -0.38 -5.65
CA GLY A 225 18.84 0.97 -6.24
C GLY A 225 17.63 1.82 -5.84
N ASP A 226 16.43 1.22 -5.83
CA ASP A 226 15.20 1.88 -5.41
C ASP A 226 15.26 2.22 -3.92
N GLU A 227 15.68 1.27 -3.08
CA GLU A 227 15.79 1.46 -1.62
C GLU A 227 16.79 2.55 -1.24
N ARG A 228 17.94 2.62 -1.94
CA ARG A 228 18.89 3.72 -1.78
C ARG A 228 18.27 5.06 -2.17
N GLY A 229 17.55 5.12 -3.29
CA GLY A 229 16.86 6.32 -3.74
C GLY A 229 15.82 6.82 -2.72
N TYR A 230 15.00 5.91 -2.20
CA TYR A 230 14.01 6.24 -1.17
C TYR A 230 14.66 6.68 0.15
N PHE A 231 15.76 6.06 0.53
CA PHE A 231 16.51 6.42 1.74
C PHE A 231 17.06 7.86 1.66
N GLU A 232 17.73 8.21 0.56
CA GLU A 232 18.27 9.57 0.39
C GLU A 232 17.14 10.62 0.29
N SER A 233 16.07 10.33 -0.46
CA SER A 233 14.91 11.22 -0.55
C SER A 233 14.24 11.45 0.82
N MET A 234 14.16 10.41 1.66
CA MET A 234 13.66 10.53 3.03
C MET A 234 14.55 11.45 3.87
N LYS A 235 15.88 11.31 3.78
CA LYS A 235 16.83 12.19 4.50
C LYS A 235 16.64 13.65 4.14
N GLU A 236 16.64 13.95 2.84
CA GLU A 236 16.47 15.31 2.33
C GLU A 236 15.13 15.92 2.82
N SER A 237 14.07 15.12 2.80
CA SER A 237 12.74 15.55 3.27
C SER A 237 12.73 15.87 4.76
N LEU A 238 13.44 15.09 5.57
CA LEU A 238 13.55 15.30 7.02
C LEU A 238 14.42 16.51 7.37
N GLU A 239 15.52 16.74 6.66
CA GLU A 239 16.33 17.95 6.80
C GLU A 239 15.55 19.22 6.42
N LYS A 240 14.71 19.13 5.38
CA LYS A 240 13.84 20.23 4.98
C LYS A 240 12.79 20.52 6.05
N TRP A 241 12.15 19.49 6.59
CA TRP A 241 11.15 19.61 7.66
C TRP A 241 11.68 20.35 8.90
N ASP A 242 12.93 20.07 9.28
CA ASP A 242 13.64 20.78 10.34
C ASP A 242 13.87 22.27 10.02
N LYS A 243 14.36 22.57 8.81
CA LYS A 243 14.64 23.94 8.36
C LYS A 243 13.38 24.80 8.32
N GLU A 244 12.23 24.21 8.00
CA GLU A 244 10.93 24.87 7.95
C GLU A 244 10.31 25.09 9.34
N GLY A 245 10.96 24.63 10.42
CA GLY A 245 10.52 24.85 11.80
C GLY A 245 9.24 24.11 12.17
N MET A 246 8.81 23.14 11.35
CA MET A 246 7.64 22.29 11.61
C MET A 246 7.86 21.27 12.74
N GLY A 247 9.08 21.20 13.27
CA GLY A 247 9.50 20.34 14.38
C GLY A 247 9.82 21.04 15.69
N LYS A 248 9.34 22.28 15.86
CA LYS A 248 9.44 23.02 17.13
C LYS A 248 8.18 22.85 17.98
#